data_AF-A0AAE0TL22-F1
#
_entry.id   AF-A0AAE0TL22-F1
#
_cell.length_a   1.000
_cell.length_b   1.000
_cell.length_c   1.000
_cell.angle_alpha   90.00
_cell.angle_beta   90.00
_cell.angle_gamma   90.00
#
_symmetry.space_group_name_H-M   'P 1'
#
loop_
_entity.id
_entity.type
_entity.pdbx_description
1 polymer ?
#
loop_
_entity_poly.entity_id
_entity_poly.type
_entity_poly.pdbx_seq_one_letter_code
_entity_poly.pdbx_strand_id
1 'polypeptide(L)'
;MFETETNSTNQFRYYWDEVTEEDLSSTASALVRLLRTYNLNIDELIKGNILNEVTSPLTPDDVFDILKVAGNEGLYESQILWTEAFLRQVMNIDPEGHGTIKFVDIYRILAQAYFKKSMPWRVVELLIQRSYKEEGEYLIEALGKFKENASEIQHTLTQRLPVSEADVPHNPHYEALCRGDVIRVRFCRDLKF
;
A
#
# COMPACT_ATOMS: atom_id res chain seq x y z
N MET A 1 -17.34 -33.76 -24.97
CA MET A 1 -17.19 -32.76 -26.04
C MET A 1 -16.20 -31.75 -25.49
N PHE A 2 -14.94 -31.82 -25.90
CA PHE A 2 -13.91 -30.89 -25.43
C PHE A 2 -14.01 -29.63 -26.28
N GLU A 3 -14.30 -28.49 -25.66
CA GLU A 3 -14.22 -27.20 -26.33
C GLU A 3 -12.78 -27.01 -26.78
N THR A 4 -12.58 -26.91 -28.09
CA THR A 4 -11.28 -26.61 -28.68
C THR A 4 -10.90 -25.18 -28.31
N GLU A 5 -9.81 -25.01 -27.54
CA GLU A 5 -9.25 -23.69 -27.20
C GLU A 5 -9.07 -22.84 -28.46
N THR A 6 -9.56 -21.60 -28.42
CA THR A 6 -9.47 -20.69 -29.57
C THR A 6 -8.01 -20.30 -29.84
N ASN A 7 -7.68 -19.98 -31.09
CA ASN A 7 -6.32 -19.52 -31.45
C ASN A 7 -5.87 -18.30 -30.61
N SER A 8 -6.81 -17.42 -30.24
CA SER A 8 -6.58 -16.30 -29.31
C SER A 8 -6.21 -16.76 -27.89
N THR A 9 -6.82 -17.82 -27.37
CA THR A 9 -6.47 -18.38 -26.04
C THR A 9 -5.06 -18.96 -26.05
N ASN A 10 -4.69 -19.64 -27.13
CA ASN A 10 -3.34 -20.19 -27.30
C ASN A 10 -2.28 -19.09 -27.48
N GLN A 11 -2.58 -18.04 -28.24
CA GLN A 11 -1.70 -16.87 -28.35
C GLN A 11 -1.53 -16.16 -27.00
N PHE A 12 -2.61 -15.97 -26.23
CA PHE A 12 -2.52 -15.36 -24.91
C PHE A 12 -1.63 -16.17 -23.96
N ARG A 13 -1.79 -17.50 -23.91
CA ARG A 13 -0.92 -18.37 -23.10
C ARG A 13 0.55 -18.27 -23.50
N TYR A 14 0.84 -18.20 -24.80
CA TYR A 14 2.21 -18.03 -25.30
C TYR A 14 2.86 -16.73 -24.79
N TYR A 15 2.13 -15.61 -24.81
CA TYR A 15 2.63 -14.36 -24.24
C TYR A 15 2.64 -14.32 -22.71
N TRP A 16 1.76 -15.09 -22.06
CA TRP A 16 1.73 -15.19 -20.60
C TRP A 16 2.97 -15.89 -20.04
N ASP A 17 3.51 -16.86 -20.76
CA ASP A 17 4.77 -17.54 -20.40
C ASP A 17 6.00 -16.63 -20.55
N GLU A 18 5.88 -15.48 -21.21
CA GLU A 18 6.94 -14.46 -21.34
C GLU A 18 6.86 -13.37 -20.26
N VAL A 19 5.88 -13.42 -19.35
CA VAL A 19 5.77 -12.43 -18.26
C VAL A 19 6.97 -12.56 -17.33
N THR A 20 7.71 -11.47 -17.21
CA THR A 20 8.93 -11.40 -16.39
C THR A 20 8.66 -10.84 -14.99
N GLU A 21 9.63 -11.00 -14.08
CA GLU A 21 9.57 -10.35 -12.76
C GLU A 21 9.52 -8.81 -12.87
N GLU A 22 10.07 -8.24 -13.94
CA GLU A 22 10.00 -6.79 -14.22
C GLU A 22 8.57 -6.35 -14.55
N ASP A 23 7.84 -7.16 -15.32
CA ASP A 23 6.44 -6.90 -15.65
C ASP A 23 5.55 -6.95 -14.39
N LEU A 24 5.81 -7.90 -13.48
CA LEU A 24 5.12 -7.98 -12.19
C LEU A 24 5.43 -6.77 -11.30
N SER A 25 6.70 -6.38 -11.20
CA SER A 25 7.12 -5.22 -10.40
C SER A 25 6.53 -3.92 -10.94
N SER A 26 6.59 -3.70 -12.26
CA SER A 26 6.02 -2.52 -12.90
C SER A 26 4.50 -2.46 -12.79
N THR A 27 3.82 -3.61 -12.86
CA THR A 27 2.37 -3.71 -12.63
C THR A 27 2.01 -3.37 -11.18
N ALA A 28 2.75 -3.90 -10.20
CA ALA A 28 2.54 -3.59 -8.79
C ALA A 28 2.76 -2.09 -8.51
N SER A 29 3.82 -1.49 -9.08
CA SER A 29 4.05 -0.04 -9.02
C SER A 29 2.88 0.76 -9.59
N ALA A 30 2.45 0.41 -10.80
CA ALA A 30 1.34 1.07 -11.47
C ALA A 30 0.05 0.98 -10.62
N LEU A 31 -0.22 -0.17 -10.02
CA LEU A 31 -1.38 -0.39 -9.15
C LEU A 31 -1.35 0.55 -7.93
N VAL A 32 -0.20 0.64 -7.24
CA VAL A 32 -0.02 1.54 -6.09
C VAL A 32 -0.24 2.99 -6.50
N ARG A 33 0.21 3.39 -7.69
CA ARG A 33 0.01 4.75 -8.23
C ARG A 33 -1.44 5.03 -8.60
N LEU A 34 -2.16 4.06 -9.17
CA LEU A 34 -3.57 4.20 -9.50
C LEU A 34 -4.42 4.42 -8.25
N LEU A 35 -4.15 3.66 -7.18
CA LEU A 35 -4.82 3.85 -5.89
C LEU A 35 -4.68 5.29 -5.37
N ARG A 36 -3.46 5.85 -5.43
CA ARG A 36 -3.21 7.23 -5.01
C ARG A 36 -3.92 8.27 -5.89
N THR A 37 -3.97 8.00 -7.19
CA THR A 37 -4.53 8.93 -8.17
C THR A 37 -6.05 9.02 -8.05
N TYR A 38 -6.71 7.89 -7.84
CA TYR A 38 -8.18 7.80 -7.80
C TYR A 38 -8.75 7.67 -6.39
N ASN A 39 -7.90 7.70 -5.36
CA ASN A 39 -8.26 7.51 -3.96
C ASN A 39 -9.15 6.28 -3.73
N LEU A 40 -8.77 5.16 -4.36
CA LEU A 40 -9.54 3.92 -4.31
C LEU A 40 -9.46 3.29 -2.92
N ASN A 41 -10.53 2.59 -2.53
CA ASN A 41 -10.57 1.89 -1.26
C ASN A 41 -9.72 0.61 -1.31
N ILE A 42 -8.61 0.59 -0.58
CA ILE A 42 -7.68 -0.54 -0.51
C ILE A 42 -8.39 -1.80 0.04
N ASP A 43 -9.30 -1.64 1.01
CA ASP A 43 -10.02 -2.78 1.61
C ASP A 43 -10.97 -3.45 0.60
N GLU A 44 -11.51 -2.69 -0.34
CA GLU A 44 -12.32 -3.22 -1.44
C GLU A 44 -11.45 -3.86 -2.51
N LEU A 45 -10.32 -3.23 -2.84
CA LEU A 45 -9.37 -3.73 -3.83
C LEU A 45 -8.80 -5.10 -3.44
N ILE A 46 -8.38 -5.30 -2.19
CA ILE A 46 -7.85 -6.60 -1.72
C ILE A 46 -8.93 -7.68 -1.84
N LYS A 47 -10.21 -7.33 -1.66
CA LYS A 47 -11.34 -8.26 -1.84
C LYS A 47 -11.71 -8.49 -3.31
N GLY A 48 -11.03 -7.83 -4.25
CA GLY A 48 -11.36 -7.88 -5.67
C GLY A 48 -12.57 -7.04 -6.05
N ASN A 49 -13.04 -6.13 -5.18
CA ASN A 49 -14.12 -5.21 -5.53
C ASN A 49 -13.52 -3.90 -6.05
N ILE A 50 -13.72 -3.61 -7.33
CA ILE A 50 -13.24 -2.38 -7.97
C ILE A 50 -14.45 -1.66 -8.55
N LEU A 51 -14.85 -0.57 -7.89
CA LEU A 51 -16.04 0.20 -8.24
C LEU A 51 -17.31 -0.66 -8.19
N ASN A 52 -17.82 -1.08 -9.36
CA ASN A 52 -19.04 -1.88 -9.50
C ASN A 52 -18.76 -3.29 -10.02
N GLU A 53 -17.49 -3.65 -10.19
CA GLU A 53 -17.07 -4.95 -10.72
C GLU A 53 -16.42 -5.79 -9.62
N VAL A 54 -16.82 -7.05 -9.55
CA VAL A 54 -16.25 -8.03 -8.60
C VAL A 54 -15.35 -8.98 -9.37
N THR A 55 -14.06 -8.92 -9.06
CA THR A 55 -13.00 -9.76 -9.60
C THR A 55 -12.50 -10.75 -8.54
N SER A 56 -11.48 -11.54 -8.89
CA SER A 56 -10.78 -12.37 -7.91
C SER A 56 -10.13 -11.50 -6.82
N PRO A 57 -10.24 -11.88 -5.53
CA PRO A 57 -9.52 -11.21 -4.45
C PRO A 57 -8.02 -11.41 -4.59
N LEU A 58 -7.24 -10.46 -4.08
CA LEU A 58 -5.78 -10.59 -3.98
C LEU A 58 -5.43 -11.64 -2.94
N THR A 59 -4.48 -12.51 -3.27
CA THR A 59 -3.94 -13.48 -2.31
C THR A 59 -2.99 -12.78 -1.32
N PRO A 60 -2.74 -13.39 -0.14
CA PRO A 60 -1.74 -12.88 0.80
C PRO A 60 -0.37 -12.65 0.19
N ASP A 61 0.06 -13.52 -0.73
CA ASP A 61 1.34 -13.44 -1.40
C ASP A 61 1.37 -12.26 -2.40
N ASP A 62 0.27 -12.04 -3.15
CA ASP A 62 0.15 -10.89 -4.05
C ASP A 62 0.32 -9.57 -3.31
N VAL A 63 -0.36 -9.44 -2.15
CA VAL A 63 -0.24 -8.23 -1.32
C VAL A 63 1.19 -8.08 -0.79
N PHE A 64 1.84 -9.18 -0.41
CA PHE A 64 3.22 -9.13 0.07
C PHE A 64 4.21 -8.66 -1.00
N ASP A 65 4.03 -9.08 -2.24
CA ASP A 65 4.87 -8.63 -3.36
C ASP A 65 4.62 -7.16 -3.70
N ILE A 66 3.35 -6.72 -3.68
CA ILE A 66 3.00 -5.29 -3.81
C ILE A 66 3.70 -4.45 -2.73
N LEU A 67 3.71 -4.94 -1.47
CA LEU A 67 4.36 -4.25 -0.36
C LEU A 67 5.87 -4.14 -0.54
N LYS A 68 6.54 -5.18 -1.06
CA LYS A 68 7.99 -5.12 -1.36
C LYS A 68 8.28 -4.08 -2.43
N VAL A 69 7.52 -4.09 -3.53
CA VAL A 69 7.67 -3.14 -4.63
C VAL A 69 7.46 -1.71 -4.12
N ALA A 70 6.39 -1.46 -3.38
CA ALA A 70 6.13 -0.14 -2.78
C ALA A 70 7.29 0.34 -1.89
N GLY A 71 7.88 -0.55 -1.10
CA GLY A 71 9.05 -0.23 -0.26
C GLY A 71 10.32 0.07 -1.05
N ASN A 72 10.54 -0.68 -2.13
CA ASN A 72 11.68 -0.48 -3.03
C ASN A 72 11.58 0.85 -3.81
N GLU A 73 10.36 1.25 -4.18
CA GLU A 73 10.09 2.50 -4.89
C GLU A 73 10.00 3.73 -3.95
N GLY A 74 10.16 3.53 -2.64
CA GLY A 74 10.09 4.61 -1.65
C GLY A 74 8.67 5.12 -1.40
N LEU A 75 7.65 4.40 -1.84
CA LEU A 75 6.22 4.72 -1.64
C LEU A 75 5.75 4.32 -0.23
N TYR A 76 6.47 4.78 0.80
CA TYR A 76 6.29 4.32 2.18
C TYR A 76 4.92 4.66 2.77
N GLU A 77 4.30 5.77 2.37
CA GLU A 77 2.93 6.11 2.79
C GLU A 77 1.91 5.09 2.29
N SER A 78 1.96 4.77 1.00
CA SER A 78 1.10 3.74 0.42
C SER A 78 1.42 2.37 1.01
N GLN A 79 2.70 2.05 1.23
CA GLN A 79 3.12 0.82 1.87
C GLN A 79 2.50 0.67 3.27
N ILE A 80 2.45 1.73 4.08
CA ILE A 80 1.80 1.73 5.40
C ILE A 80 0.31 1.44 5.26
N LEU A 81 -0.40 2.19 4.39
CA LEU A 81 -1.85 2.02 4.21
C LEU A 81 -2.23 0.61 3.74
N TRP A 82 -1.49 0.08 2.76
CA TRP A 82 -1.67 -1.29 2.28
C TRP A 82 -1.42 -2.32 3.38
N THR A 83 -0.36 -2.15 4.16
CA THR A 83 -0.01 -3.11 5.20
C THR A 83 -1.05 -3.10 6.33
N GLU A 84 -1.56 -1.93 6.70
CA GLU A 84 -2.61 -1.81 7.72
C GLU A 84 -3.96 -2.39 7.26
N ALA A 85 -4.35 -2.14 6.00
CA ALA A 85 -5.54 -2.76 5.40
C ALA A 85 -5.41 -4.28 5.36
N PHE A 86 -4.25 -4.77 4.93
CA PHE A 86 -3.97 -6.20 4.87
C PHE A 86 -3.99 -6.85 6.26
N LEU A 87 -3.35 -6.24 7.26
CA LEU A 87 -3.39 -6.72 8.64
C LEU A 87 -4.81 -6.78 9.18
N ARG A 88 -5.66 -5.77 8.91
CA ARG A 88 -7.08 -5.80 9.32
C ARG A 88 -7.82 -7.00 8.72
N GLN A 89 -7.59 -7.28 7.43
CA GLN A 89 -8.23 -8.41 6.77
C GLN A 89 -7.71 -9.76 7.27
N VAL A 90 -6.40 -9.90 7.42
CA VAL A 90 -5.77 -11.13 7.92
C VAL A 90 -6.21 -11.40 9.36
N MET A 91 -6.24 -10.38 10.24
CA MET A 91 -6.71 -10.50 11.61
C MET A 91 -8.20 -10.89 11.71
N ASN A 92 -9.02 -10.56 10.72
CA ASN A 92 -10.43 -10.99 10.67
C ASN A 92 -10.58 -12.46 10.24
N ILE A 93 -9.66 -12.96 9.42
CA ILE A 93 -9.69 -14.33 8.89
C ILE A 93 -9.04 -15.31 9.87
N ASP A 94 -7.91 -14.91 10.46
CA ASP A 94 -7.10 -15.71 11.36
C ASP A 94 -6.63 -14.86 12.56
N PRO A 95 -7.48 -14.71 13.59
CA PRO A 95 -7.19 -13.84 14.74
C PRO A 95 -6.08 -14.40 15.65
N GLU A 96 -5.89 -15.72 15.63
CA GLU A 96 -4.91 -16.45 16.45
C GLU A 96 -3.57 -16.65 15.72
N GLY A 97 -3.52 -16.38 14.41
CA GLY A 97 -2.31 -16.37 13.61
C GLY A 97 -1.74 -17.78 13.34
N HIS A 98 -2.62 -18.77 13.26
CA HIS A 98 -2.28 -20.18 13.03
C HIS A 98 -1.94 -20.51 11.56
N GLY A 99 -2.10 -19.56 10.64
CA GLY A 99 -1.97 -19.75 9.20
C GLY A 99 -0.54 -19.72 8.63
N THR A 100 -0.44 -20.00 7.33
CA THR A 100 0.77 -19.98 6.49
C THR A 100 1.40 -18.59 6.36
N ILE A 101 0.67 -17.54 6.75
CA ILE A 101 1.06 -16.14 6.59
C ILE A 101 2.08 -15.77 7.67
N LYS A 102 3.28 -15.36 7.25
CA LYS A 102 4.35 -14.94 8.16
C LYS A 102 4.07 -13.54 8.72
N PHE A 103 3.20 -13.44 9.73
CA PHE A 103 2.88 -12.17 10.38
C PHE A 103 4.13 -11.37 10.77
N VAL A 104 5.18 -12.04 11.25
CA VAL A 104 6.46 -11.40 11.60
C VAL A 104 7.02 -10.58 10.44
N ASP A 105 6.95 -11.11 9.22
CA ASP A 105 7.47 -10.42 8.03
C ASP A 105 6.63 -9.18 7.67
N ILE A 106 5.30 -9.28 7.79
CA ILE A 106 4.37 -8.15 7.53
C ILE A 106 4.60 -7.02 8.54
N TYR A 107 4.67 -7.35 9.82
CA TYR A 107 4.94 -6.36 10.87
C TYR A 107 6.34 -5.74 10.73
N ARG A 108 7.33 -6.52 10.27
CA ARG A 108 8.66 -5.99 9.95
C ARG A 108 8.62 -4.99 8.81
N ILE A 109 7.87 -5.26 7.74
CA ILE A 109 7.67 -4.32 6.63
C ILE A 109 7.02 -3.02 7.14
N LEU A 110 5.96 -3.14 7.95
CA LEU A 110 5.28 -1.98 8.53
C LEU A 110 6.21 -1.14 9.43
N ALA A 111 6.98 -1.80 10.29
CA ALA A 111 7.96 -1.15 11.15
C ALA A 111 9.03 -0.40 10.35
N GLN A 112 9.54 -1.02 9.27
CA GLN A 112 10.50 -0.39 8.36
C GLN A 112 9.89 0.84 7.68
N ALA A 113 8.66 0.74 7.18
CA ALA A 113 7.97 1.86 6.54
C ALA A 113 7.76 3.04 7.50
N TYR A 114 7.32 2.77 8.73
CA TYR A 114 7.18 3.78 9.78
C TYR A 114 8.51 4.45 10.15
N PHE A 115 9.58 3.66 10.25
CA PHE A 115 10.92 4.19 10.50
C PHE A 115 11.38 5.11 9.37
N LYS A 116 11.16 4.72 8.10
CA LYS A 116 11.51 5.51 6.92
C LYS A 116 10.71 6.82 6.84
N LYS A 117 9.45 6.83 7.28
CA LYS A 117 8.62 8.05 7.39
C LYS A 117 8.89 8.88 8.66
N SER A 118 9.97 8.59 9.39
CA SER A 118 10.35 9.32 10.61
C SER A 118 9.29 9.28 11.72
N MET A 119 8.56 8.16 11.81
CA MET A 119 7.57 7.89 12.86
C MET A 119 7.99 6.71 13.77
N PRO A 120 9.16 6.77 14.44
CA PRO A 120 9.68 5.66 15.24
C PRO A 120 8.79 5.30 16.44
N TRP A 121 8.01 6.25 16.97
CA TRP A 121 7.07 5.97 18.08
C TRP A 121 5.99 4.96 17.69
N ARG A 122 5.53 4.97 16.43
CA ARG A 122 4.56 3.98 15.92
C ARG A 122 5.16 2.57 15.87
N VAL A 123 6.45 2.48 15.57
CA VAL A 123 7.17 1.20 15.60
C VAL A 123 7.21 0.63 17.01
N VAL A 124 7.53 1.48 18.00
CA VAL A 124 7.56 1.08 19.42
C VAL A 124 6.17 0.65 19.90
N GLU A 125 5.13 1.44 19.58
CA GLU A 125 3.74 1.09 19.88
C GLU A 125 3.35 -0.28 19.31
N LEU A 126 3.71 -0.53 18.04
CA LEU A 126 3.40 -1.77 17.34
C LEU A 126 4.13 -2.99 17.93
N LEU A 127 5.41 -2.84 18.27
CA LEU A 127 6.18 -3.89 18.94
C LEU A 127 5.58 -4.24 20.30
N ILE A 128 5.12 -3.22 21.03
CA ILE A 128 4.54 -3.39 22.36
C ILE A 128 3.16 -4.01 22.30
N GLN A 129 2.31 -3.60 21.35
CA GLN A 129 1.00 -4.23 21.15
C GLN A 129 1.14 -5.73 20.86
N ARG A 130 2.20 -6.13 20.15
CA ARG A 130 2.48 -7.53 19.87
C ARG A 130 3.04 -8.28 21.08
N SER A 131 4.03 -7.73 21.77
CA SER A 131 4.55 -8.36 22.99
C SER A 131 3.53 -8.37 24.13
N TYR A 132 2.56 -7.45 24.15
CA TYR A 132 1.40 -7.51 25.06
C TYR A 132 0.52 -8.75 24.82
N LYS A 133 0.36 -9.18 23.57
CA LYS A 133 -0.34 -10.44 23.25
C LYS A 133 0.41 -11.69 23.73
N GLU A 134 1.73 -11.60 23.93
CA GLU A 134 2.58 -12.73 24.31
C GLU A 134 2.95 -12.73 25.81
N GLU A 135 3.14 -11.57 26.46
CA GLU A 135 3.67 -11.41 27.83
C GLU A 135 3.07 -10.18 28.58
N GLY A 136 1.74 -10.01 28.52
CA GLY A 136 1.06 -8.81 28.98
C GLY A 136 1.12 -8.53 30.49
N GLU A 137 1.96 -7.59 30.92
CA GLU A 137 1.72 -6.61 32.02
C GLU A 137 2.86 -5.58 32.17
N TYR A 138 4.13 -5.96 31.98
CA TYR A 138 5.31 -5.11 32.23
C TYR A 138 5.49 -3.93 31.24
N LEU A 139 4.96 -4.06 30.03
CA LEU A 139 5.24 -3.14 28.93
C LEU A 139 4.38 -1.86 28.94
N ILE A 140 3.28 -1.85 29.69
CA ILE A 140 2.39 -0.68 29.83
C ILE A 140 3.09 0.44 30.62
N GLU A 141 3.83 0.07 31.67
CA GLU A 141 4.61 1.03 32.45
C GLU A 141 5.76 1.61 31.64
N ALA A 142 6.39 0.79 30.79
CA ALA A 142 7.41 1.25 29.85
C ALA A 142 6.83 2.24 28.82
N LEU A 143 5.62 1.98 28.29
CA LEU A 143 4.91 2.89 27.38
C LEU A 143 4.59 4.25 28.00
N GLY A 144 4.14 4.29 29.25
CA GLY A 144 3.92 5.55 29.97
C GLY A 144 5.18 6.40 29.98
N LYS A 145 6.31 5.78 30.30
CA LYS A 145 7.64 6.43 30.34
C LYS A 145 8.13 6.85 28.96
N PHE A 146 7.93 6.05 27.92
CA PHE A 146 8.32 6.41 26.55
C PHE A 146 7.43 7.50 25.94
N LYS A 147 6.13 7.54 26.26
CA LYS A 147 5.20 8.57 25.78
C LYS A 147 5.50 9.92 26.41
N GLU A 148 5.86 9.95 27.69
CA GLU A 148 6.34 11.16 28.37
C GLU A 148 7.67 11.64 27.76
N ASN A 149 8.63 10.73 27.51
CA ASN A 149 9.92 11.07 26.92
C ASN A 149 9.87 11.36 25.40
N ALA A 150 8.84 10.91 24.68
CA ALA A 150 8.66 11.20 23.25
C ALA A 150 8.43 12.69 22.99
N SER A 151 7.87 13.43 23.96
CA SER A 151 7.73 14.88 23.89
C SER A 151 9.09 15.62 23.92
N GLU A 152 10.10 15.06 24.59
CA GLU A 152 11.48 15.56 24.59
C GLU A 152 12.25 15.20 23.31
N ILE A 153 12.00 14.01 22.74
CA ILE A 153 12.68 13.51 21.53
C ILE A 153 12.22 14.26 20.25
N GLN A 154 11.03 14.85 20.27
CA GLN A 154 10.49 15.65 19.15
C GLN A 154 11.42 16.82 18.74
N HIS A 155 12.13 17.41 19.70
CA HIS A 155 13.06 18.52 19.45
C HIS A 155 14.40 18.08 18.84
N THR A 156 14.82 16.84 19.03
CA THR A 156 16.10 16.29 18.54
C THR A 156 15.97 15.61 17.18
N LEU A 157 14.78 15.11 16.84
CA LEU A 157 14.49 14.46 15.54
C LEU A 157 14.17 15.45 14.39
N THR A 158 14.13 16.76 14.67
CA THR A 158 13.84 17.78 13.65
C THR A 158 15.00 18.02 12.68
N GLN A 159 16.18 17.44 12.91
CA GLN A 159 17.24 17.35 11.91
C GLN A 159 16.94 16.24 10.90
N ARG A 160 15.84 16.41 10.15
CA ARG A 160 15.54 15.56 8.99
C ARG A 160 16.63 15.79 7.94
N LEU A 161 17.40 14.74 7.65
CA LEU A 161 18.04 14.61 6.35
C LEU A 161 16.95 14.82 5.29
N PRO A 162 17.18 15.61 4.24
CA PRO A 162 16.22 15.71 3.15
C PRO A 162 16.17 14.34 2.50
N VAL A 163 15.16 13.55 2.86
CA VAL A 163 14.76 12.41 2.04
C VAL A 163 14.33 13.05 0.73
N SER A 164 15.09 12.77 -0.32
CA SER A 164 14.78 13.16 -1.69
C SER A 164 13.49 12.46 -2.09
N GLU A 165 12.37 13.00 -1.66
CA GLU A 165 11.05 12.45 -1.87
C GLU A 165 10.63 12.78 -3.31
N ALA A 166 10.70 11.76 -4.16
CA ALA A 166 9.82 11.61 -5.31
C ALA A 166 8.37 11.30 -4.86
N ASP A 167 7.95 11.76 -3.67
CA ASP A 167 6.54 11.82 -3.33
C ASP A 167 5.94 12.93 -4.16
N VAL A 168 5.38 12.55 -5.31
CA VAL A 168 4.48 13.43 -6.04
C VAL A 168 3.25 13.60 -5.13
N PRO A 169 3.03 14.79 -4.55
CA PRO A 169 1.87 15.02 -3.70
C PRO A 169 0.61 14.75 -4.51
N HIS A 170 -0.43 14.21 -3.87
CA HIS A 170 -1.73 13.99 -4.51
C HIS A 170 -2.20 15.29 -5.17
N ASN A 171 -2.39 15.27 -6.49
CA ASN A 171 -2.72 16.44 -7.27
C ASN A 171 -4.17 16.35 -7.73
N PRO A 172 -5.10 17.10 -7.11
CA PRO A 172 -6.53 17.01 -7.41
C PRO A 172 -6.84 17.47 -8.85
N HIS A 173 -6.00 18.32 -9.45
CA HIS A 173 -6.14 18.71 -10.85
C HIS A 173 -5.78 17.56 -11.80
N TYR A 174 -4.74 16.81 -11.46
CA TYR A 174 -4.34 15.63 -12.23
C TYR A 174 -5.42 14.54 -12.12
N GLU A 175 -5.96 14.32 -10.93
CA GLU A 175 -7.10 13.42 -10.72
C GLU A 175 -8.32 13.83 -11.57
N ALA A 176 -8.73 15.10 -11.53
CA ALA A 176 -9.86 15.60 -12.32
C ALA A 176 -9.63 15.44 -13.83
N LEU A 177 -8.39 15.63 -14.31
CA LEU A 177 -7.99 15.36 -15.70
C LEU A 177 -8.17 13.89 -16.05
N CYS A 178 -7.73 12.98 -15.18
CA CYS A 178 -7.85 11.54 -15.38
C CYS A 178 -9.32 11.05 -15.35
N ARG A 179 -10.18 11.67 -14.52
CA ARG A 179 -11.62 11.35 -14.46
C ARG A 179 -12.43 11.93 -15.62
N GLY A 180 -11.86 12.89 -16.37
CA GLY A 180 -12.57 13.62 -17.41
C GLY A 180 -13.52 14.69 -16.85
N ASP A 181 -13.38 15.06 -15.57
CA ASP A 181 -14.19 16.08 -14.90
C ASP A 181 -13.85 17.51 -15.37
N VAL A 182 -12.82 17.66 -16.20
CA VAL A 182 -12.36 18.96 -16.70
C VAL A 182 -13.18 19.38 -17.91
N ILE A 183 -14.04 20.38 -17.71
CA ILE A 183 -14.78 21.02 -18.79
C ILE A 183 -13.76 21.66 -19.74
N ARG A 184 -13.73 21.24 -21.02
CA ARG A 184 -13.00 21.97 -22.06
C ARG A 184 -13.49 23.41 -22.06
N VAL A 185 -12.66 24.34 -21.61
CA VAL A 185 -12.89 25.77 -21.84
C VAL A 185 -12.81 25.96 -23.35
N ARG A 186 -13.98 26.03 -24.03
CA ARG A 186 -14.02 26.45 -25.42
C ARG A 186 -13.53 27.89 -25.43
N PHE A 187 -12.29 28.11 -25.85
CA PHE A 187 -11.85 29.44 -26.25
C PHE A 187 -12.70 29.85 -27.45
N CYS A 188 -13.76 30.61 -27.21
CA CYS A 188 -14.43 31.38 -28.24
C CYS A 188 -13.44 32.44 -28.69
N ARG A 189 -12.62 32.13 -29.70
CA ARG A 189 -11.81 33.13 -30.40
C ARG A 189 -12.76 33.92 -31.29
N ASP A 190 -13.30 35.01 -30.75
CA ASP A 190 -13.80 36.12 -31.57
C ASP A 190 -12.60 36.84 -32.19
N LEU A 191 -11.99 36.23 -33.21
CA LEU A 191 -11.09 36.93 -34.14
C LEU A 191 -11.93 37.34 -35.35
N LYS A 192 -12.41 38.58 -35.30
CA LYS A 192 -12.89 39.29 -36.49
C LYS A 192 -11.70 39.45 -37.44
N PHE A 193 -11.80 38.82 -38.62
CA PHE A 193 -11.01 39.18 -39.79
C PHE A 193 -11.51 40.50 -40.38
#